data_AF-A0A8J7DZM9-F1
#
_entry.id   AF-A0A8J7DZM9-F1
#
_cell.length_a   1.000
_cell.length_b   1.000
_cell.length_c   1.000
_cell.angle_alpha   90.00
_cell.angle_beta   90.00
_cell.angle_gamma   90.00
#
_symmetry.space_group_name_H-M   'P 1'
#
loop_
_entity.id
_entity.type
_entity.pdbx_description
1 polymer ?
#
loop_
_entity_poly.entity_id
_entity_poly.type
_entity_poly.pdbx_seq_one_letter_code
_entity_poly.pdbx_strand_id
1 'polypeptide(L)'
;MTQSTNSETPGAAQKNYSDGSELKPAEVGARQEREGNEPPNQPSAETTKKSDPQAGYTVSRDGLVNNYATTPKVYKAEYPSPEEQRKYVVLGAIALGFVLLLTLTAVLVS
;
A
#
# COMPACT_ATOMS: atom_id res chain seq x y z
N MET A 1 68.27 22.98 -29.80
CA MET A 1 66.86 22.61 -29.61
C MET A 1 66.29 23.44 -28.47
N THR A 2 65.46 24.41 -28.82
CA THR A 2 64.77 25.33 -27.91
C THR A 2 63.56 24.66 -27.27
N GLN A 3 63.41 24.85 -25.97
CA GLN A 3 62.35 24.28 -25.13
C GLN A 3 60.99 24.90 -25.49
N SER A 4 59.97 24.05 -25.62
CA SER A 4 58.59 24.46 -25.86
C SER A 4 57.93 24.83 -24.53
N THR A 5 57.46 26.06 -24.43
CA THR A 5 56.80 26.64 -23.26
C THR A 5 55.36 26.13 -23.16
N ASN A 6 55.05 25.30 -22.17
CA ASN A 6 53.67 25.10 -21.74
C ASN A 6 53.39 26.10 -20.61
N SER A 7 52.69 27.17 -20.96
CA SER A 7 52.22 28.20 -20.06
C SER A 7 51.11 27.66 -19.14
N GLU A 8 51.44 27.43 -17.87
CA GLU A 8 50.48 27.45 -16.78
C GLU A 8 49.76 28.80 -16.80
N THR A 9 48.46 28.78 -17.09
CA THR A 9 47.60 29.96 -16.94
C THR A 9 46.88 29.85 -15.60
N PRO A 10 47.03 30.82 -14.68
CA PRO A 10 46.45 30.75 -13.35
C PRO A 10 44.92 30.79 -13.44
N GLY A 11 44.28 29.95 -12.62
CA GLY A 11 42.84 29.72 -12.59
C GLY A 11 42.01 31.00 -12.69
N ALA A 12 41.55 31.28 -13.90
CA ALA A 12 40.37 32.10 -14.09
C ALA A 12 39.23 31.32 -13.44
N ALA A 13 38.72 31.83 -12.32
CA ALA A 13 37.48 31.38 -11.73
C ALA A 13 36.40 31.46 -12.81
N GLN A 14 36.19 30.36 -13.53
CA GLN A 14 35.10 30.24 -14.48
C GLN A 14 33.85 30.43 -13.65
N LYS A 15 33.21 31.59 -13.83
CA LYS A 15 31.86 31.83 -13.32
C LYS A 15 30.97 30.84 -14.07
N ASN A 16 30.87 29.64 -13.53
CA ASN A 16 29.90 28.65 -13.92
C ASN A 16 28.56 29.24 -13.51
N TYR A 17 27.92 29.93 -14.44
CA TYR A 17 26.55 30.36 -14.26
C TYR A 17 25.73 29.08 -14.14
N SER A 18 25.15 28.90 -12.96
CA SER A 18 24.17 27.86 -12.68
C SER A 18 23.10 27.88 -13.77
N ASP A 19 22.98 26.80 -14.52
CA ASP A 19 21.89 26.60 -15.48
C ASP A 19 20.60 26.16 -14.76
N GLY A 20 20.64 26.05 -13.42
CA GLY A 20 19.55 25.59 -12.58
C GLY A 20 19.39 24.08 -12.56
N SER A 21 20.25 23.32 -13.26
CA SER A 21 20.19 21.86 -13.27
C SER A 21 20.53 21.26 -11.90
N GLU A 22 21.39 21.91 -11.12
CA GLU A 22 21.71 21.56 -9.74
C GLU A 22 20.60 21.87 -8.73
N LEU A 23 19.59 22.65 -9.11
CA LEU A 23 18.43 22.93 -8.26
C LEU A 23 17.35 21.85 -8.37
N LYS A 24 17.50 20.90 -9.30
CA LYS A 24 16.57 19.78 -9.42
C LYS A 24 16.76 18.87 -8.20
N PRO A 25 15.72 18.64 -7.38
CA PRO A 25 15.81 17.69 -6.29
C PRO A 25 16.20 16.31 -6.80
N ALA A 26 16.99 15.58 -6.00
CA ALA A 26 17.41 14.22 -6.34
C ALA A 26 16.21 13.30 -6.67
N GLU A 27 15.06 13.53 -6.02
CA GLU A 27 13.81 12.83 -6.30
C GLU A 27 13.33 13.03 -7.75
N VAL A 28 13.35 14.27 -8.25
CA VAL A 28 12.92 14.60 -9.61
C VAL A 28 13.86 13.98 -10.64
N GLY A 29 15.17 14.02 -10.37
CA GLY A 29 16.18 13.38 -11.22
C GLY A 29 16.01 11.85 -11.31
N ALA A 30 15.98 11.18 -10.17
CA ALA A 30 15.80 9.73 -10.10
C ALA A 30 14.46 9.27 -10.71
N ARG A 31 13.42 10.09 -10.60
CA ARG A 31 12.13 9.84 -11.24
C ARG A 31 12.22 9.99 -12.75
N GLN A 32 12.84 11.06 -13.26
CA GLN A 32 12.98 11.28 -14.70
C GLN A 32 13.78 10.14 -15.37
N GLU A 33 14.75 9.56 -14.65
CA GLU A 33 15.49 8.38 -15.10
C GLU A 33 14.64 7.10 -15.11
N ARG A 34 13.74 6.92 -14.12
CA ARG A 34 12.88 5.73 -14.01
C ARG A 34 11.63 5.78 -14.88
N GLU A 35 10.99 6.94 -14.96
CA GLU A 35 9.64 7.16 -15.49
C GLU A 35 9.61 8.12 -16.70
N GLY A 36 10.77 8.65 -17.10
CA GLY A 36 10.88 9.55 -18.24
C GLY A 36 10.05 10.83 -18.07
N ASN A 37 9.38 11.23 -19.16
CA ASN A 37 8.46 12.38 -19.16
C ASN A 37 7.01 11.97 -18.83
N GLU A 38 6.79 10.73 -18.37
CA GLU A 38 5.44 10.30 -18.03
C GLU A 38 4.94 11.04 -16.78
N PRO A 39 3.75 11.67 -16.85
CA PRO A 39 3.16 12.33 -15.70
C PRO A 39 2.93 11.29 -14.58
N PRO A 40 3.16 11.66 -13.31
CA PRO A 40 2.97 10.76 -12.18
C PRO A 40 1.52 10.29 -12.15
N ASN A 41 1.33 8.97 -12.27
CA ASN A 41 0.05 8.27 -12.20
C ASN A 41 -1.13 9.13 -12.65
N GLN A 42 -1.27 9.37 -13.96
CA GLN A 42 -2.53 9.89 -14.48
C GLN A 42 -3.64 8.99 -13.95
N PRO A 43 -4.60 9.51 -13.16
CA PRO A 43 -5.77 8.71 -12.79
C PRO A 43 -6.46 8.40 -14.11
N SER A 44 -6.34 7.16 -14.58
CA SER A 44 -7.15 6.70 -15.70
C SER A 44 -8.60 7.04 -15.36
N ALA A 45 -9.38 7.49 -16.33
CA ALA A 45 -10.74 7.99 -16.11
C ALA A 45 -11.70 6.99 -15.41
N GLU A 46 -11.24 5.76 -15.13
CA GLU A 46 -11.91 4.80 -14.24
C GLU A 46 -11.75 5.11 -12.74
N THR A 47 -10.71 5.81 -12.29
CA THR A 47 -10.53 6.21 -10.87
C THR A 47 -11.53 7.29 -10.43
N THR A 48 -12.16 7.99 -11.37
CA THR A 48 -13.26 8.94 -11.12
C THR A 48 -14.58 8.27 -10.71
N LYS A 49 -14.67 6.94 -10.73
CA LYS A 49 -15.69 6.26 -9.92
C LYS A 49 -15.27 6.34 -8.46
N LYS A 50 -15.76 7.40 -7.81
CA LYS A 50 -15.76 7.57 -6.35
C LYS A 50 -15.76 6.21 -5.65
N SER A 51 -14.75 5.99 -4.82
CA SER A 51 -14.83 5.09 -3.66
C SER A 51 -15.03 3.59 -3.94
N ASP A 52 -14.29 3.00 -4.88
CA ASP A 52 -14.02 1.57 -4.83
C ASP A 52 -12.78 1.27 -3.98
N PRO A 53 -12.91 0.90 -2.68
CA PRO A 53 -11.81 0.42 -1.84
C PRO A 53 -11.20 -0.90 -2.35
N GLN A 54 -11.71 -1.44 -3.45
CA GLN A 54 -11.25 -2.69 -4.04
C GLN A 54 -10.00 -2.50 -4.92
N ALA A 55 -9.68 -1.26 -5.32
CA ALA A 55 -8.46 -0.95 -6.06
C ALA A 55 -7.19 -1.05 -5.21
N GLY A 56 -7.29 -1.15 -3.88
CA GLY A 56 -6.15 -1.41 -2.99
C GLY A 56 -5.16 -0.26 -2.80
N TYR A 57 -5.22 0.80 -3.62
CA TYR A 57 -4.36 1.99 -3.51
C TYR A 57 -5.16 3.28 -3.76
N THR A 58 -4.66 4.39 -3.21
CA THR A 58 -5.19 5.74 -3.49
C THR A 58 -4.05 6.62 -3.99
N VAL A 59 -4.37 7.61 -4.84
CA VAL A 59 -3.41 8.54 -5.41
C VAL A 59 -3.66 9.92 -4.84
N SER A 60 -2.60 10.59 -4.38
CA SER A 60 -2.64 11.96 -3.88
C SER A 60 -2.84 12.96 -5.02
N ARG A 61 -3.22 14.20 -4.69
CA ARG A 61 -3.39 15.27 -5.69
C ARG A 61 -2.11 15.54 -6.50
N ASP A 62 -0.96 15.22 -5.91
CA ASP A 62 0.36 15.35 -6.52
C ASP A 62 0.74 14.14 -7.41
N GLY A 63 -0.16 13.17 -7.60
CA GLY A 63 0.08 11.98 -8.43
C GLY A 63 0.87 10.85 -7.74
N LEU A 64 1.23 11.03 -6.47
CA LEU A 64 1.94 10.00 -5.69
C LEU A 64 0.97 8.95 -5.15
N VAL A 65 1.35 7.66 -5.22
CA VAL A 65 0.60 6.57 -4.58
C VAL A 65 0.79 6.63 -3.07
N ASN A 66 -0.31 6.51 -2.35
CA ASN A 66 -0.31 6.49 -0.89
C ASN A 66 0.03 5.09 -0.36
N ASN A 67 0.96 5.00 0.60
CA ASN A 67 1.34 3.75 1.28
C ASN A 67 0.57 3.54 2.61
N TYR A 68 -0.70 3.91 2.65
CA TYR A 68 -1.58 3.59 3.77
C TYR A 68 -2.68 2.63 3.32
N ALA A 69 -3.10 1.77 4.23
CA ALA A 69 -4.18 0.83 3.97
C ALA A 69 -5.49 1.56 3.68
N THR A 70 -6.21 1.09 2.66
CA THR A 70 -7.58 1.52 2.42
C THR A 70 -8.51 0.90 3.47
N THR A 71 -9.38 1.71 4.09
CA THR A 71 -10.35 1.18 5.04
C THR A 71 -11.37 0.32 4.28
N PRO A 72 -11.57 -0.96 4.67
CA PRO A 72 -12.55 -1.81 4.02
C PRO A 72 -13.97 -1.29 4.26
N LYS A 73 -14.91 -1.63 3.37
CA LYS A 73 -16.33 -1.34 3.58
C LYS A 73 -16.78 -2.08 4.84
N VAL A 74 -17.41 -1.37 5.78
CA VAL A 74 -18.01 -1.98 6.96
C VAL A 74 -19.34 -2.61 6.53
N TYR A 75 -19.48 -3.92 6.72
CA TYR A 75 -20.74 -4.63 6.47
C TYR A 75 -21.56 -4.70 7.76
N LYS A 76 -22.88 -4.55 7.65
CA LYS A 76 -23.77 -4.78 8.79
C LYS A 76 -23.88 -6.28 9.01
N ALA A 77 -23.81 -6.70 10.27
CA ALA A 77 -24.17 -8.05 10.65
C ALA A 77 -25.69 -8.23 10.42
N GLU A 78 -26.06 -9.21 9.61
CA GLU A 78 -27.45 -9.62 9.47
C GLU A 78 -27.78 -10.67 10.53
N TYR A 79 -29.00 -10.62 11.06
CA TYR A 79 -29.46 -11.62 12.01
C TYR A 79 -29.58 -12.97 11.29
N PRO A 80 -29.15 -14.09 11.90
CA PRO A 80 -29.16 -15.38 11.22
C PRO A 80 -30.57 -15.76 10.77
N SER A 81 -30.67 -16.38 9.59
CA SER A 81 -31.95 -16.86 9.08
C SER A 81 -32.53 -17.96 9.99
N PRO A 82 -33.86 -18.22 9.96
CA PRO A 82 -34.45 -19.29 10.75
C PRO A 82 -33.82 -20.67 10.49
N GLU A 83 -33.34 -20.93 9.27
CA GLU A 83 -32.64 -22.16 8.93
C GLU A 83 -31.26 -22.26 9.60
N GLU A 84 -30.52 -21.16 9.65
CA GLU A 84 -29.23 -21.09 10.34
C GLU A 84 -29.39 -21.25 11.85
N GLN A 85 -30.41 -20.62 12.44
CA GLN A 85 -30.74 -20.78 13.85
C GLN A 85 -30.99 -22.25 14.22
N ARG A 86 -31.70 -23.00 13.38
CA ARG A 86 -31.92 -24.44 13.60
C ARG A 86 -30.60 -25.23 13.62
N LYS A 87 -29.66 -24.91 12.73
CA LYS A 87 -28.33 -25.55 12.73
C LYS A 87 -27.59 -25.30 14.04
N TYR A 88 -27.64 -24.07 14.56
CA TYR A 88 -27.03 -23.74 15.85
C TYR A 88 -27.70 -24.46 17.02
N VAL A 89 -29.03 -24.61 17.01
CA VAL A 89 -29.75 -25.38 18.04
C VAL A 89 -29.34 -26.85 18.01
N VAL A 90 -29.24 -27.46 16.83
CA VAL A 90 -28.80 -28.85 16.68
C VAL A 90 -27.36 -29.01 17.18
N LEU A 91 -26.46 -28.11 16.81
CA LEU A 91 -25.07 -28.13 17.27
C LEU A 91 -24.97 -27.98 18.80
N GLY A 92 -25.77 -27.09 19.38
CA GLY A 92 -25.86 -26.92 20.82
C GLY A 92 -26.37 -28.17 21.53
N ALA A 93 -27.39 -28.85 20.98
CA ALA A 93 -27.90 -30.11 21.52
C ALA A 93 -26.85 -31.22 21.49
N ILE A 94 -26.10 -31.34 20.39
CA ILE A 94 -24.99 -32.31 20.27
C ILE A 94 -23.90 -32.00 21.30
N ALA A 95 -23.50 -30.73 21.44
CA ALA A 95 -22.48 -30.31 22.39
C ALA A 95 -22.90 -30.60 23.85
N LEU A 96 -24.14 -30.29 24.21
CA LEU A 96 -24.69 -30.63 25.52
C LEU A 96 -24.73 -32.14 25.77
N GLY A 97 -25.17 -32.92 24.78
CA GLY A 97 -25.15 -34.38 24.85
C GLY A 97 -23.75 -34.93 25.08
N PHE A 98 -22.75 -34.38 24.40
CA PHE A 98 -21.34 -34.77 24.57
C PHE A 98 -20.82 -34.46 25.98
N VAL A 99 -21.09 -33.27 26.51
CA VAL A 99 -20.68 -32.89 27.88
C VAL A 99 -21.37 -33.79 28.91
N LEU A 100 -22.67 -34.07 28.75
CA LEU A 100 -23.41 -34.96 29.63
C LEU A 100 -22.86 -36.39 29.57
N LEU A 101 -22.55 -36.90 28.36
CA LEU A 101 -21.94 -38.20 28.20
C LEU A 101 -20.60 -38.29 28.96
N LEU A 102 -19.71 -37.31 28.77
CA LEU A 102 -18.41 -37.29 29.44
C LEU A 102 -18.55 -37.24 30.96
N THR A 103 -19.41 -36.36 31.48
CA THR A 103 -19.63 -36.24 32.93
C THR A 103 -20.21 -37.50 33.53
N LEU A 104 -21.17 -38.16 32.88
CA LEU A 104 -21.71 -39.44 33.32
C LEU A 104 -20.66 -40.55 33.31
N THR A 105 -19.84 -40.63 32.26
CA THR A 105 -18.75 -41.64 32.21
C THR A 105 -17.71 -41.41 33.31
N ALA A 106 -17.38 -40.16 33.61
CA ALA A 106 -16.44 -39.81 34.68
C ALA A 106 -16.98 -40.21 36.05
N VAL A 107 -18.27 -39.96 36.32
CA VAL A 107 -18.91 -40.39 37.58
C VAL A 107 -19.01 -41.92 37.66
N LEU A 108 -19.26 -42.61 36.54
CA LEU A 108 -19.42 -44.07 36.51
C LEU A 108 -18.11 -44.82 36.82
N VAL A 109 -16.96 -44.28 36.41
CA VAL A 109 -15.64 -44.89 36.64
C VAL A 109 -14.96 -44.43 37.93
N SER A 110 -15.49 -43.37 38.56
CA SER A 110 -14.96 -42.78 39.79
C SER A 110 -15.18 -43.65 41.03
#